data_AF-A0A967SY42-F1
#
_entry.id   AF-A0A967SY42-F1
#
_cell.length_a   1.000
_cell.length_b   1.000
_cell.length_c   1.000
_cell.angle_alpha   90.00
_cell.angle_beta   90.00
_cell.angle_gamma   90.00
#
_symmetry.space_group_name_H-M   'P 1'
#
loop_
_entity.id
_entity.type
_entity.pdbx_description
1 polymer ?
#
loop_
_entity_poly.entity_id
_entity_poly.type
_entity_poly.pdbx_seq_one_letter_code
_entity_poly.pdbx_strand_id
1 'polypeptide(L)'
;METDPWIILSDNTSFDPTFVAPLVESGDSQTHIFKLNIWDNSDPRIYYSDTVEITVLNKDDADDDGICDGPYGVKGVCSFGPDNCPLRYNTNQFDADGDEIGDACDDWIYNESTTEPLLAFYDPLGLY
;
A
#
# COMPACT_ATOMS: atom_id res chain seq x y z
N MET A 1 29.37 12.98 -0.94
CA MET A 1 28.81 13.08 0.42
C MET A 1 27.33 12.87 0.25
N GLU A 2 26.89 11.62 0.33
CA GLU A 2 25.46 11.30 0.41
C GLU A 2 24.96 11.85 1.73
N THR A 3 24.00 12.76 1.65
CA THR A 3 23.19 13.12 2.82
C THR A 3 22.25 11.94 3.03
N ASP A 4 22.48 11.15 4.08
CA ASP A 4 21.49 10.16 4.54
C ASP A 4 20.10 10.83 4.55
N PRO A 5 19.04 10.11 4.19
CA PRO A 5 17.73 10.72 4.10
C PRO A 5 17.17 10.85 5.53
N TRP A 6 17.20 12.06 6.06
CA TRP A 6 16.77 12.30 7.43
C TRP A 6 15.25 12.22 7.49
N ILE A 7 14.75 11.32 8.33
CA ILE A 7 13.37 11.38 8.78
C ILE A 7 13.22 12.62 9.66
N ILE A 8 12.32 13.53 9.28
CA ILE A 8 11.98 14.71 10.08
C ILE A 8 10.63 14.47 10.72
N LEU A 9 10.59 14.48 12.05
CA LEU A 9 9.37 14.62 12.84
C LEU A 9 9.22 16.09 13.20
N SER A 10 8.06 16.70 12.92
CA SER A 10 7.88 18.14 13.09
C SER A 10 8.12 18.63 14.52
N ASP A 11 7.35 18.12 15.50
CA ASP A 11 7.54 18.20 16.95
C ASP A 11 6.27 17.65 17.67
N ASN A 12 6.34 17.48 18.99
CA ASN A 12 5.26 16.93 19.83
C ASN A 12 4.24 17.98 20.34
N THR A 13 4.32 19.21 19.84
CA THR A 13 3.43 20.35 20.16
C THR A 13 2.68 20.89 18.94
N SER A 14 3.03 20.44 17.74
CA SER A 14 2.35 20.78 16.50
C SER A 14 0.91 20.29 16.55
N PHE A 15 0.00 21.12 16.04
CA PHE A 15 -1.40 20.73 15.84
C PHE A 15 -1.53 19.65 14.76
N ASP A 16 -0.58 19.61 13.81
CA ASP A 16 -0.52 18.65 12.72
C ASP A 16 0.94 18.17 12.58
N PRO A 17 1.33 17.08 13.27
CA PRO A 17 2.70 16.62 13.23
C PRO A 17 3.00 15.98 11.88
N THR A 18 4.04 16.48 11.21
CA THR A 18 4.43 15.97 9.89
C THR A 18 5.61 15.03 9.97
N PHE A 19 5.58 14.04 9.07
CA PHE A 19 6.64 13.07 8.83
C PHE A 19 7.06 13.22 7.36
N VAL A 20 8.36 13.45 7.13
CA VAL A 20 8.93 13.44 5.78
C VAL A 20 9.77 12.18 5.61
N ALA A 21 9.33 11.32 4.70
CA ALA A 21 10.03 10.09 4.36
C ALA A 21 11.27 10.37 3.49
N PRO A 22 12.32 9.54 3.61
CA PRO A 22 13.35 9.39 2.60
C PRO A 22 12.84 9.20 1.18
N LEU A 23 13.65 9.61 0.19
CA LEU A 23 13.47 9.09 -1.16
C LEU A 23 13.80 7.59 -1.15
N VAL A 24 12.88 6.78 -1.67
CA VAL A 24 13.09 5.35 -1.94
C VAL A 24 13.38 5.23 -3.44
N GLU A 25 14.50 4.59 -3.77
CA GLU A 25 14.90 4.36 -5.15
C GLU A 25 13.90 3.41 -5.84
N SER A 26 13.90 3.44 -7.17
CA SER A 26 13.02 2.60 -7.98
C SER A 26 13.27 1.10 -7.72
N GLY A 27 12.22 0.36 -7.38
CA GLY A 27 12.30 -1.07 -7.06
C GLY A 27 12.76 -1.43 -5.65
N ASP A 28 12.96 -0.45 -4.76
CA ASP A 28 13.28 -0.70 -3.35
C ASP A 28 12.05 -0.50 -2.45
N SER A 29 12.12 -0.96 -1.20
CA SER A 29 11.20 -0.53 -0.14
C SER A 29 11.99 -0.26 1.12
N GLN A 30 11.50 0.65 1.96
CA GLN A 30 12.19 1.03 3.18
C GLN A 30 11.25 1.05 4.37
N THR A 31 11.48 0.16 5.34
CA THR A 31 10.73 0.11 6.59
C THR A 31 11.48 0.83 7.71
N HIS A 32 10.77 1.70 8.41
CA HIS A 32 11.25 2.43 9.57
C HIS A 32 10.39 2.12 10.79
N ILE A 33 11.03 1.82 11.90
CA ILE A 33 10.37 1.46 13.15
C ILE A 33 10.58 2.59 14.17
N PHE A 34 9.48 3.17 14.63
CA PHE A 34 9.47 4.25 15.61
C PHE A 34 8.89 3.76 16.92
N LYS A 35 9.47 4.21 18.03
CA LYS A 35 8.85 4.05 19.34
C LYS A 35 8.09 5.33 19.69
N LEU A 36 6.76 5.27 19.68
CA LEU A 36 5.91 6.32 20.18
C LEU A 36 5.92 6.27 21.71
N ASN A 37 6.30 7.36 22.36
CA ASN A 37 6.26 7.50 23.81
C ASN A 37 5.26 8.60 24.16
N ILE A 38 4.23 8.26 24.94
CA ILE A 38 3.19 9.19 25.39
C ILE A 38 3.34 9.37 26.90
N TRP A 39 3.45 10.63 27.33
CA TRP A 39 3.60 10.99 28.73
C TRP A 39 2.50 11.97 29.14
N ASP A 40 1.92 11.73 30.31
CA ASP A 40 1.05 12.71 30.96
C ASP A 40 1.88 13.62 31.88
N ASN A 41 1.95 14.91 31.56
CA ASN A 41 2.68 15.89 32.38
C ASN A 41 2.02 16.14 33.76
N SER A 42 0.78 15.72 33.95
CA SER A 42 0.04 15.87 35.21
C SER A 42 0.23 14.69 36.18
N ASP A 43 0.58 13.51 35.68
CA ASP A 43 0.97 12.36 36.50
C ASP A 43 2.22 11.66 35.92
N PRO A 44 3.41 11.85 36.54
CA PRO A 44 4.66 11.30 36.03
C PRO A 44 4.73 9.77 36.06
N ARG A 45 3.74 9.10 36.67
CA ARG A 45 3.64 7.63 36.71
C ARG A 45 2.88 7.06 35.50
N ILE A 46 2.18 7.91 34.73
CA ILE A 46 1.44 7.51 33.54
C ILE A 46 2.37 7.64 32.33
N TYR A 47 2.79 6.50 31.81
CA TYR A 47 3.67 6.36 30.67
C TYR A 47 3.18 5.22 29.78
N TYR A 48 2.96 5.53 28.50
CA TYR A 48 2.63 4.55 27.49
C TYR A 48 3.68 4.58 26.40
N SER A 49 4.00 3.41 25.87
CA SER A 49 4.80 3.33 24.66
C SER A 49 4.23 2.32 23.70
N ASP A 50 4.25 2.65 22.42
CA ASP A 50 3.91 1.74 21.35
C ASP A 50 4.95 1.82 20.24
N THR A 51 4.91 0.87 19.32
CA THR A 51 5.78 0.82 18.16
C THR A 51 4.96 1.13 16.91
N VAL A 52 5.40 2.10 16.13
CA VAL A 52 4.83 2.46 14.85
C VAL A 52 5.81 2.03 13.77
N GLU A 53 5.37 1.14 12.90
CA GLU A 53 6.13 0.75 11.71
C GLU A 53 5.60 1.52 10.50
N ILE A 54 6.50 2.18 9.79
CA ILE A 54 6.19 2.92 8.56
C ILE A 54 7.01 2.30 7.45
N THR A 55 6.33 1.69 6.48
CA THR A 55 6.95 1.22 5.25
C THR A 55 6.73 2.26 4.15
N VAL A 56 7.83 2.71 3.57
CA VAL A 56 7.86 3.58 2.40
C VAL A 56 8.09 2.67 1.20
N LEU A 57 7.09 2.58 0.35
CA LEU A 57 7.11 1.75 -0.86
C LEU A 57 7.79 2.54 -1.99
N ASN A 58 8.43 1.87 -2.95
CA ASN A 58 8.83 2.59 -4.15
C ASN A 58 7.58 3.06 -4.91
N LYS A 59 7.77 4.10 -5.72
CA LYS A 59 6.69 4.74 -6.48
C LYS A 59 6.29 4.02 -7.77
N ASP A 60 7.04 2.98 -8.16
CA ASP A 60 6.95 2.37 -9.47
C ASP A 60 6.19 1.04 -9.44
N ASP A 61 6.31 0.26 -8.37
CA ASP A 61 5.66 -1.04 -8.08
C ASP A 61 5.59 -1.14 -6.55
N ALA A 62 4.48 -0.63 -6.00
CA ALA A 62 4.40 -0.39 -4.56
C ALA A 62 4.17 -1.68 -3.76
N ASP A 63 3.59 -2.73 -4.35
CA ASP A 63 3.33 -3.99 -3.68
C ASP A 63 4.27 -5.15 -4.08
N ASP A 64 5.24 -4.88 -4.95
CA ASP A 64 6.29 -5.78 -5.43
C ASP A 64 5.71 -7.03 -6.13
N ASP A 65 4.62 -6.85 -6.88
CA ASP A 65 3.97 -7.90 -7.64
C ASP A 65 4.53 -8.08 -9.07
N GLY A 66 5.37 -7.14 -9.50
CA GLY A 66 6.03 -7.11 -10.79
C GLY A 66 5.31 -6.30 -11.87
N ILE A 67 4.21 -5.62 -11.55
CA ILE A 67 3.44 -4.72 -12.42
C ILE A 67 3.59 -3.29 -11.91
N CYS A 68 3.87 -2.34 -12.81
CA CYS A 68 4.08 -0.97 -12.35
C CYS A 68 2.75 -0.26 -12.03
N ASP A 69 2.68 0.53 -10.96
CA ASP A 69 1.58 1.46 -10.64
C ASP A 69 1.27 2.40 -11.81
N GLY A 70 2.33 2.78 -12.55
CA GLY A 70 2.26 3.63 -13.73
C GLY A 70 2.07 2.86 -15.05
N PRO A 71 1.70 3.56 -16.13
CA PRO A 71 1.44 2.94 -17.44
C PRO A 71 2.71 2.46 -18.16
N TYR A 72 3.89 2.66 -17.61
CA TYR A 72 5.17 2.37 -18.25
C TYR A 72 5.98 1.40 -17.40
N GLY A 73 6.49 0.34 -18.04
CA GLY A 73 7.44 -0.56 -17.40
C GLY A 73 8.74 0.14 -17.02
N VAL A 74 9.30 -0.22 -15.88
CA VAL A 74 10.61 0.26 -15.42
C VAL A 74 11.61 -0.88 -15.49
N LYS A 75 12.66 -0.71 -16.30
CA LYS A 75 13.62 -1.78 -16.59
C LYS A 75 14.28 -2.30 -15.31
N GLY A 76 14.04 -3.58 -15.00
CA GLY A 76 14.62 -4.25 -13.85
C GLY A 76 13.86 -4.04 -12.55
N VAL A 77 12.71 -3.37 -12.61
CA VAL A 77 11.80 -3.14 -11.49
C VAL A 77 10.49 -3.87 -11.79
N CYS A 78 9.70 -3.37 -12.72
CA CYS A 78 8.35 -3.87 -13.01
C CYS A 78 8.02 -3.84 -14.51
N SER A 79 7.04 -4.65 -14.90
CA SER A 79 6.47 -4.72 -16.25
C SER A 79 5.46 -3.60 -16.49
N PHE A 80 5.05 -3.40 -17.74
CA PHE A 80 4.04 -2.38 -18.07
C PHE A 80 2.73 -2.61 -17.29
N GLY A 81 2.28 -1.58 -16.57
CA GLY A 81 0.96 -1.52 -15.95
C GLY A 81 -0.06 -0.71 -16.77
N PRO A 82 -1.02 -0.03 -16.12
CA PRO A 82 -1.09 0.23 -14.67
C PRO A 82 -1.46 -1.02 -13.85
N ASP A 83 -0.91 -1.11 -12.65
CA ASP A 83 -1.34 -2.04 -11.61
C ASP A 83 -2.75 -1.66 -11.11
N ASN A 84 -3.68 -2.60 -11.18
CA ASN A 84 -5.06 -2.42 -10.72
C ASN A 84 -5.21 -2.58 -9.20
N CYS A 85 -4.15 -2.98 -8.48
CA CYS A 85 -4.09 -3.03 -7.03
C CYS A 85 -2.73 -2.59 -6.44
N PRO A 86 -2.37 -1.29 -6.51
CA PRO A 86 -1.04 -0.76 -6.14
C PRO A 86 -0.51 -1.06 -4.72
N LEU A 87 -1.34 -1.64 -3.84
CA LEU A 87 -0.99 -1.93 -2.45
C LEU A 87 -1.32 -3.38 -2.05
N ARG A 88 -1.69 -4.24 -3.00
CA ARG A 88 -2.22 -5.58 -2.73
C ARG A 88 -1.78 -6.58 -3.81
N TYR A 89 -0.66 -7.25 -3.50
CA TYR A 89 -0.01 -8.22 -4.37
C TYR A 89 -0.98 -9.08 -5.21
N ASN A 90 -0.99 -8.88 -6.54
CA ASN A 90 -1.86 -9.58 -7.46
C ASN A 90 -1.32 -9.64 -8.90
N THR A 91 -0.17 -10.29 -9.11
CA THR A 91 0.53 -10.35 -10.42
C THR A 91 -0.33 -10.80 -11.62
N ASN A 92 -1.48 -11.44 -11.39
CA ASN A 92 -2.42 -11.84 -12.45
C ASN A 92 -3.34 -10.72 -12.93
N GLN A 93 -3.42 -9.59 -12.21
CA GLN A 93 -4.16 -8.37 -12.54
C GLN A 93 -5.62 -8.68 -12.92
N PHE A 94 -6.22 -9.62 -12.18
CA PHE A 94 -7.60 -10.02 -12.42
C PHE A 94 -8.55 -8.92 -11.95
N ASP A 95 -9.50 -8.58 -12.80
CA ASP A 95 -10.54 -7.57 -12.63
C ASP A 95 -11.81 -8.16 -13.26
N ALA A 96 -12.67 -8.72 -12.41
CA ALA A 96 -13.81 -9.51 -12.84
C ALA A 96 -14.92 -8.67 -13.48
N ASP A 97 -15.06 -7.42 -13.05
CA ASP A 97 -16.19 -6.56 -13.42
C ASP A 97 -15.82 -5.40 -14.34
N GLY A 98 -14.52 -5.19 -14.55
CA GLY A 98 -13.92 -4.30 -15.54
C GLY A 98 -13.93 -2.83 -15.13
N ASP A 99 -13.87 -2.53 -13.83
CA ASP A 99 -13.88 -1.17 -13.29
C ASP A 99 -12.47 -0.57 -13.10
N GLU A 100 -11.43 -1.31 -13.50
CA GLU A 100 -10.00 -0.98 -13.36
C GLU A 100 -9.44 -1.12 -11.94
N ILE A 101 -10.22 -1.65 -10.99
CA ILE A 101 -9.77 -2.06 -9.65
C ILE A 101 -9.67 -3.59 -9.64
N GLY A 102 -8.54 -4.13 -9.19
CA GLY A 102 -8.35 -5.58 -9.18
C GLY A 102 -9.14 -6.26 -8.06
N ASP A 103 -9.56 -7.51 -8.30
CA ASP A 103 -10.28 -8.34 -7.32
C ASP A 103 -9.55 -8.48 -5.96
N ALA A 104 -8.23 -8.27 -5.94
CA ALA A 104 -7.42 -8.37 -4.73
C ALA A 104 -7.60 -7.16 -3.78
N CYS A 105 -8.03 -6.02 -4.31
CA CYS A 105 -8.20 -4.77 -3.58
C CYS A 105 -9.59 -4.14 -3.76
N ASP A 106 -10.45 -4.79 -4.54
CA ASP A 106 -11.83 -4.40 -4.72
C ASP A 106 -12.74 -5.11 -3.70
N ASP A 107 -13.50 -4.30 -2.95
CA ASP A 107 -14.52 -4.79 -2.01
C ASP A 107 -15.79 -5.27 -2.75
N TRP A 108 -15.99 -4.88 -4.01
CA TRP A 108 -17.16 -5.16 -4.85
C TRP A 108 -16.80 -5.68 -6.24
N ILE A 109 -16.39 -6.95 -6.32
CA ILE A 109 -16.06 -7.67 -7.57
C ILE A 109 -17.22 -7.89 -8.58
N TYR A 110 -18.30 -7.11 -8.45
CA TYR A 110 -19.48 -7.16 -9.29
C TYR A 110 -19.83 -5.72 -9.68
N ASN A 111 -19.96 -5.47 -10.98
CA ASN A 111 -20.24 -4.13 -11.44
C ASN A 111 -21.50 -3.58 -10.76
N GLU A 112 -21.45 -2.34 -10.31
CA GLU A 112 -22.56 -1.68 -9.61
C GLU A 112 -23.85 -1.60 -10.48
N SER A 113 -23.77 -2.03 -11.75
CA SER A 113 -24.88 -2.13 -12.69
C SER A 113 -25.52 -3.53 -12.78
N THR A 114 -25.02 -4.55 -12.08
CA THR A 114 -25.61 -5.88 -12.00
C THR A 114 -25.76 -6.30 -10.54
N THR A 115 -26.92 -5.99 -9.96
CA THR A 115 -27.38 -6.58 -8.69
C THR A 115 -27.71 -8.07 -8.83
N GLU A 116 -26.92 -8.84 -9.59
CA GLU A 116 -27.12 -10.27 -9.78
C GLU A 116 -25.84 -11.02 -9.38
N PRO A 117 -25.91 -11.91 -8.38
CA PRO A 117 -24.73 -12.67 -7.95
C PRO A 117 -24.26 -13.57 -9.09
N LEU A 118 -22.97 -13.49 -9.43
CA LEU A 118 -22.25 -14.44 -10.30
C LEU A 118 -22.12 -15.85 -9.65
N LEU A 119 -23.16 -16.34 -8.97
CA LEU A 119 -23.29 -17.75 -8.58
C LEU A 119 -23.65 -18.64 -9.78
N ALA A 120 -23.00 -18.43 -10.94
CA ALA A 120 -23.25 -19.24 -12.12
C ALA A 120 -21.99 -19.85 -12.77
N PHE A 121 -20.75 -19.57 -12.32
CA PHE A 121 -19.57 -20.12 -13.00
C PHE A 121 -18.52 -20.85 -12.15
N TYR A 122 -18.73 -21.00 -10.84
CA TYR A 122 -18.14 -22.15 -10.12
C TYR A 122 -19.11 -23.34 -10.19
N ASP A 123 -19.25 -23.93 -11.38
CA ASP A 123 -19.67 -25.33 -11.51
C ASP A 123 -18.40 -26.20 -11.62
N PRO A 124 -17.90 -26.79 -10.52
CA PRO A 124 -16.80 -27.76 -10.61
C PRO A 124 -17.20 -29.09 -11.28
N LEU A 125 -18.43 -29.24 -11.79
CA LEU A 125 -18.95 -30.46 -12.40
C LEU A 125 -19.44 -30.34 -13.86
N GLY A 126 -19.30 -29.18 -14.50
CA GLY A 126 -19.48 -29.02 -15.96
C GLY A 126 -20.73 -29.67 -16.55
N LEU A 127 -21.92 -29.22 -16.15
CA LEU A 127 -23.15 -29.52 -16.89
C LEU A 127 -23.84 -28.23 -17.31
N TYR A 128 -23.52 -27.74 -18.52
CA TYR A 128 -24.39 -27.73 -19.72
C TYR A 128 -23.60 -27.30 -20.94
#